data_AF-A0A182UUD6-F1
#
_entry.id   AF-A0A182UUD6-F1
#
_cell.length_a   1.000
_cell.length_b   1.000
_cell.length_c   1.000
_cell.angle_alpha   90.00
_cell.angle_beta   90.00
_cell.angle_gamma   90.00
#
_symmetry.space_group_name_H-M   'P 1'
#
loop_
_entity.id
_entity.type
_entity.pdbx_description
1 polymer ?
#
loop_
_entity_poly.entity_id
_entity_poly.type
_entity_poly.pdbx_seq_one_letter_code
_entity_poly.pdbx_strand_id
1 'polypeptide(L)'
;MYEGSYLNRLWKKPPLEVFISIYVFNVTNPVAFMRGEERLRVQEIGPYVYQEFLEHRNSTFNQNGTLSFVPVRRQVFVPERSVGDPKQDRIMIPNIALLVAAALKPLGMSPILNITTHDLLWGYDDPLKSSRQS
;
A
#
# COMPACT_ATOMS: atom_id res chain seq x y z
N MET A 1 3.45 -18.66 -27.36
CA MET A 1 3.22 -19.38 -26.08
C MET A 1 1.97 -20.23 -26.25
N TYR A 2 1.96 -21.49 -25.81
CA TYR A 2 0.78 -22.38 -25.89
C TYR A 2 0.61 -23.18 -24.59
N GLU A 3 -0.57 -23.73 -24.36
CA GLU A 3 -0.93 -24.43 -23.12
C GLU A 3 0.04 -25.59 -22.83
N GLY A 4 0.53 -25.67 -21.60
CA GLY A 4 1.45 -26.73 -21.17
C GLY A 4 2.90 -26.58 -21.65
N SER A 5 3.21 -25.61 -22.53
CA SER A 5 4.60 -25.32 -22.92
C SER A 5 5.45 -24.87 -21.72
N TYR A 6 6.79 -25.00 -21.83
CA TYR A 6 7.72 -24.54 -20.79
C TYR A 6 7.52 -23.04 -20.48
N LEU A 7 7.40 -22.20 -21.51
CA LEU A 7 7.15 -20.77 -21.36
C LEU A 7 5.80 -20.48 -20.70
N ASN A 8 4.76 -21.29 -20.97
CA ASN A 8 3.48 -21.16 -20.29
C ASN A 8 3.58 -21.50 -18.78
N ARG A 9 4.36 -22.51 -18.41
CA ARG A 9 4.60 -22.84 -16.98
C ARG A 9 5.37 -21.74 -16.26
N LEU A 10 6.43 -21.22 -16.86
CA LEU A 10 7.19 -20.09 -16.32
C LEU A 10 6.32 -18.84 -16.19
N TRP A 11 5.51 -18.54 -17.20
CA TRP A 11 4.60 -17.40 -17.12
C TRP A 11 3.52 -17.60 -16.05
N LYS A 12 2.97 -18.82 -15.89
CA LYS A 12 1.96 -19.12 -14.86
C LYS A 12 2.50 -18.94 -13.44
N LYS A 13 3.73 -19.38 -13.18
CA LYS A 13 4.39 -19.27 -11.88
C LYS A 13 5.87 -18.97 -12.08
N PRO A 14 6.25 -17.69 -12.24
CA PRO A 14 7.61 -17.34 -12.57
C PRO A 14 8.55 -17.64 -11.40
N PRO A 15 9.71 -18.27 -11.64
CA PRO A 15 10.65 -18.67 -10.60
C PRO A 15 11.55 -17.49 -10.20
N LEU A 16 10.93 -16.39 -9.78
CA LEU A 16 11.62 -15.16 -9.40
C LEU A 16 11.20 -14.73 -8.00
N GLU A 17 12.16 -14.27 -7.23
CA GLU A 17 11.92 -13.64 -5.93
C GLU A 17 11.82 -12.13 -6.14
N VAL A 18 10.60 -11.60 -6.06
CA VAL A 18 10.37 -10.15 -6.12
C VAL A 18 10.23 -9.62 -4.72
N PHE A 19 11.00 -8.59 -4.41
CA PHE A 19 10.91 -7.87 -3.15
C PHE A 19 10.48 -6.43 -3.42
N ILE A 20 9.49 -5.97 -2.67
CA ILE A 20 9.00 -4.60 -2.66
C ILE A 20 9.56 -3.96 -1.39
N SER A 21 10.40 -2.93 -1.55
CA SER A 21 10.92 -2.14 -0.44
C SER A 21 10.14 -0.84 -0.35
N ILE A 22 9.49 -0.62 0.78
CA ILE A 22 8.60 0.53 0.97
C ILE A 22 9.23 1.51 1.97
N TYR A 23 9.28 2.78 1.57
CA TYR A 23 9.76 3.89 2.40
C TYR A 23 8.60 4.87 2.61
N VAL A 24 8.42 5.31 3.85
CA VAL A 24 7.34 6.22 4.25
C VAL A 24 7.92 7.52 4.77
N PHE A 25 7.26 8.64 4.47
CA PHE A 25 7.67 9.96 4.96
C PHE A 25 6.87 10.33 6.21
N ASN A 26 7.51 10.19 7.37
CA ASN A 26 6.94 10.58 8.65
C ASN A 26 7.04 12.10 8.85
N VAL A 27 5.93 12.76 9.15
CA VAL A 27 5.89 14.19 9.48
C VAL A 27 6.51 14.42 10.86
N THR A 28 7.46 15.34 10.97
CA THR A 28 8.17 15.59 12.25
C THR A 28 7.73 16.86 12.96
N ASN A 29 7.05 17.78 12.28
CA ASN A 29 6.59 19.06 12.84
C ASN A 29 5.09 19.36 12.60
N PRO A 30 4.17 18.41 12.88
CA PRO A 30 2.77 18.55 12.49
C PRO A 30 2.08 19.77 13.14
N VAL A 31 2.39 20.08 14.41
CA VAL A 31 1.77 21.21 15.12
C VAL A 31 2.17 22.55 14.51
N ALA A 32 3.49 22.78 14.32
CA ALA A 32 4.00 24.02 13.75
C ALA A 32 3.55 24.21 12.30
N PHE A 33 3.51 23.13 11.51
CA PHE A 33 2.98 23.15 10.15
C PHE A 33 1.50 23.55 10.12
N MET A 34 0.66 22.94 10.97
CA MET A 34 -0.77 23.23 11.01
C MET A 34 -1.09 24.66 11.47
N ARG A 35 -0.19 25.30 12.23
CA ARG A 35 -0.31 26.72 12.62
C ARG A 35 0.22 27.70 11.56
N GLY A 36 0.82 27.20 10.48
CA GLY A 36 1.46 28.03 9.46
C GLY A 36 2.79 28.66 9.92
N GLU A 37 3.36 28.20 11.03
CA GLU A 37 4.59 28.73 11.61
C GLU A 37 5.84 28.18 10.89
N GLU A 38 5.80 26.92 10.46
CA GLU A 38 6.88 26.25 9.76
C GLU A 38 6.41 25.55 8.48
N ARG A 39 7.33 25.39 7.51
CA ARG A 39 7.10 24.47 6.38
C ARG A 39 7.08 23.02 6.86
N LEU A 40 6.31 22.17 6.19
CA LEU A 40 6.24 20.75 6.48
C LEU A 40 7.64 20.11 6.44
N ARG A 41 8.03 19.45 7.52
CA ARG A 41 9.24 18.64 7.62
C ARG A 41 8.86 17.18 7.69
N VAL A 42 9.56 16.37 6.90
CA VAL A 42 9.38 14.92 6.86
C VAL A 42 10.70 14.21 7.03
N GLN A 43 10.64 12.99 7.54
CA GLN A 43 11.76 12.06 7.64
C GLN A 43 11.37 10.76 6.96
N GLU A 44 12.23 10.27 6.07
CA GLU A 44 12.07 8.95 5.46
C GLU A 44 12.30 7.85 6.52
N ILE A 45 11.42 6.86 6.55
CA ILE A 45 11.52 5.66 7.40
C ILE A 45 11.35 4.44 6.51
N GLY A 46 12.29 3.51 6.60
CA GLY A 46 12.25 2.26 5.84
C GLY A 46 13.64 1.60 5.72
N PRO A 47 13.73 0.51 4.95
CA PRO A 47 12.61 -0.09 4.21
C PRO A 47 11.71 -0.96 5.09
N TYR A 48 10.44 -1.08 4.70
CA TYR A 48 9.56 -2.20 5.07
C TYR A 48 9.44 -3.11 3.85
N VAL A 49 9.96 -4.32 3.96
CA VAL A 49 10.15 -5.21 2.81
C VAL A 49 9.09 -6.30 2.76
N TYR A 50 8.51 -6.51 1.59
CA TYR A 50 7.56 -7.58 1.31
C TYR A 50 8.02 -8.40 0.10
N GLN A 51 7.95 -9.72 0.18
CA GLN A 51 8.12 -10.61 -0.96
C GLN A 51 6.79 -10.74 -1.71
N GLU A 52 6.77 -10.43 -3.00
CA GLU A 52 5.61 -10.60 -3.87
C GLU A 52 5.67 -11.94 -4.60
N PHE A 53 4.61 -12.73 -4.47
CA PHE A 53 4.38 -13.94 -5.25
C PHE A 53 3.31 -13.65 -6.29
N LEU A 54 3.65 -13.86 -7.57
CA LEU A 54 2.74 -13.71 -8.70
C LEU A 54 2.35 -15.09 -9.25
N GLU A 55 1.07 -15.30 -9.49
CA GLU A 55 0.53 -16.50 -10.12
C GLU A 55 -0.56 -16.12 -11.12
N HIS A 56 -0.53 -16.67 -12.33
CA HIS A 56 -1.61 -16.53 -13.31
C HIS A 56 -2.48 -17.78 -13.32
N ARG A 57 -3.72 -17.66 -12.83
CA ARG A 57 -4.69 -18.76 -12.70
C ARG A 57 -5.74 -18.73 -13.81
N ASN A 58 -6.42 -19.86 -13.99
CA ASN A 58 -7.57 -20.01 -14.90
C ASN A 58 -7.27 -19.48 -16.31
N SER A 59 -6.12 -19.85 -16.87
CA SER A 59 -5.67 -19.34 -18.16
C SER A 59 -6.32 -20.08 -19.33
N THR A 60 -6.92 -19.36 -20.27
CA THR A 60 -7.57 -19.92 -21.47
C THR A 60 -7.04 -19.23 -22.72
N PHE A 61 -6.50 -20.02 -23.65
CA PHE A 61 -6.14 -19.54 -24.99
C PHE A 61 -7.38 -19.46 -25.87
N ASN A 62 -7.67 -18.28 -26.39
CA ASN A 62 -8.84 -18.00 -27.20
C ASN A 62 -8.53 -18.17 -28.70
N GLN A 63 -9.55 -18.46 -29.50
CA GLN A 63 -9.39 -18.67 -30.96
C GLN A 63 -8.90 -17.42 -31.70
N ASN A 64 -9.14 -16.22 -31.15
CA ASN A 64 -8.65 -14.95 -31.69
C ASN A 64 -7.17 -14.65 -31.34
N GLY A 65 -6.43 -15.62 -30.80
CA GLY A 65 -5.02 -15.46 -30.45
C GLY A 65 -4.75 -14.73 -29.11
N THR A 66 -5.79 -14.46 -28.32
CA THR A 66 -5.66 -13.84 -26.99
C THR A 66 -5.59 -14.88 -25.86
N LEU A 67 -5.14 -14.46 -24.68
CA LEU A 67 -5.06 -15.28 -23.47
C LEU A 67 -5.86 -14.62 -22.34
N SER A 68 -6.91 -15.27 -21.88
CA SER A 68 -7.67 -14.85 -20.69
C SER A 68 -7.08 -15.50 -19.45
N PHE A 69 -6.95 -14.78 -18.32
CA PHE A 69 -6.44 -15.32 -17.06
C PHE A 69 -6.80 -14.43 -15.87
N VAL A 70 -6.61 -14.95 -14.66
CA VAL A 70 -6.77 -14.21 -13.40
C VAL A 70 -5.39 -14.06 -12.73
N PRO A 71 -4.86 -12.83 -12.61
CA PRO A 71 -3.64 -12.61 -11.84
C PRO A 71 -3.94 -12.69 -10.34
N VAL A 72 -3.14 -13.48 -9.62
CA VAL A 72 -3.16 -13.59 -8.16
C VAL A 72 -1.82 -13.09 -7.64
N ARG A 73 -1.87 -12.12 -6.75
CA ARG A 73 -0.70 -11.53 -6.09
C ARG A 73 -0.81 -11.77 -4.59
N ARG A 74 0.29 -12.17 -3.97
CA ARG A 74 0.39 -12.35 -2.52
C ARG A 74 1.67 -11.70 -2.03
N GLN A 75 1.54 -10.75 -1.12
CA GLN A 75 2.66 -10.08 -0.47
C GLN A 75 2.88 -10.68 0.92
N VAL A 76 4.12 -11.03 1.24
CA VAL A 76 4.51 -11.58 2.54
C VAL A 76 5.58 -10.67 3.13
N PHE A 77 5.37 -10.17 4.35
CA PHE A 77 6.34 -9.32 5.03
C PHE A 77 7.64 -10.10 5.32
N VAL A 78 8.79 -9.43 5.17
CA VAL A 78 10.13 -9.99 5.38
C VAL A 78 10.81 -9.21 6.50
N PRO A 79 10.68 -9.65 7.76
CA PRO A 79 11.20 -8.93 8.92
C PRO A 79 12.72 -8.69 8.85
N GLU A 80 13.48 -9.66 8.38
CA GLU A 80 14.95 -9.65 8.39
C GLU A 80 15.53 -8.64 7.39
N ARG A 81 14.72 -8.15 6.46
CA ARG A 81 15.10 -7.11 5.49
C ARG A 81 14.45 -5.76 5.79
N SER A 82 13.72 -5.65 6.90
CA SER A 82 12.95 -4.46 7.25
C SER A 82 13.55 -3.73 8.44
N VAL A 83 13.33 -2.42 8.52
CA VAL A 83 13.82 -1.56 9.61
C VAL A 83 13.10 -1.82 10.95
N GLY A 84 11.87 -2.33 10.90
CA GLY A 84 11.04 -2.58 12.07
C GLY A 84 9.74 -3.33 11.71
N ASP A 85 8.82 -3.44 12.68
CA ASP A 85 7.53 -4.11 12.48
C ASP A 85 6.48 -3.08 12.03
N PRO A 86 5.98 -3.14 10.78
CA PRO A 86 5.02 -2.16 10.28
C PRO A 86 3.71 -2.14 11.07
N LYS A 87 3.36 -3.21 11.79
CA LYS A 87 2.16 -3.26 12.64
C LYS A 87 2.33 -2.52 13.97
N GLN A 88 3.57 -2.20 14.36
CA GLN A 88 3.88 -1.52 15.62
C GLN A 88 4.41 -0.12 15.36
N ASP A 89 5.19 0.07 14.30
CA ASP A 89 5.84 1.32 13.98
C ASP A 89 4.82 2.37 13.55
N ARG A 90 4.71 3.42 14.38
CA ARG A 90 3.76 4.51 14.19
C ARG A 90 4.41 5.70 13.48
N ILE A 91 3.65 6.30 12.59
CA ILE A 91 4.04 7.46 11.80
C ILE A 91 2.94 8.51 11.81
N MET A 92 3.35 9.76 11.70
CA MET A 92 2.47 10.89 11.49
C MET A 92 2.40 11.22 10.00
N ILE A 93 1.20 11.25 9.43
CA ILE A 93 0.98 11.51 8.01
C ILE A 93 -0.20 12.47 7.80
N PRO A 94 -0.26 13.17 6.65
CA PRO A 94 -1.48 13.88 6.28
C PRO A 94 -2.68 12.92 6.19
N ASN A 95 -3.85 13.39 6.64
CA ASN A 95 -5.10 12.65 6.49
C ASN A 95 -5.54 12.67 5.01
N ILE A 96 -5.12 11.66 4.26
CA ILE A 96 -5.35 11.57 2.81
C ILE A 96 -6.85 11.58 2.49
N ALA A 97 -7.68 10.92 3.30
CA ALA A 97 -9.11 10.89 3.08
C ALA A 97 -9.73 12.28 3.25
N LEU A 98 -9.30 13.07 4.24
CA LEU A 98 -9.71 14.47 4.39
C LEU A 98 -9.25 15.34 3.21
N LEU A 99 -8.03 15.13 2.69
CA LEU A 99 -7.53 15.86 1.53
C LEU A 99 -8.36 15.60 0.27
N VAL A 100 -8.75 14.35 0.03
CA VAL A 100 -9.64 13.99 -1.09
C VAL A 100 -11.06 14.48 -0.85
N ALA A 101 -11.53 14.41 0.40
CA ALA A 101 -12.83 14.86 0.82
C ALA A 101 -12.91 16.38 1.05
N ALA A 102 -11.89 17.18 0.72
CA ALA A 102 -11.84 18.63 1.00
C ALA A 102 -13.00 19.43 0.35
N ALA A 103 -13.80 18.82 -0.53
CA ALA A 103 -15.09 19.33 -0.99
C ALA A 103 -16.23 19.23 0.06
N LEU A 104 -16.04 18.46 1.12
CA LEU A 104 -16.97 18.24 2.21
C LEU A 104 -16.53 19.09 3.42
N LYS A 105 -17.49 19.77 4.05
CA LYS A 105 -17.31 20.67 5.20
C LYS A 105 -16.39 20.06 6.28
N PRO A 106 -15.69 20.89 7.07
CA PRO A 106 -14.73 20.41 8.08
C PRO A 106 -15.42 19.45 9.07
N LEU A 107 -15.18 18.16 8.87
CA LEU A 107 -15.80 17.05 9.60
C LEU A 107 -15.07 16.80 10.92
N GLY A 108 -14.71 17.83 11.70
CA GLY A 108 -14.09 17.66 13.03
C GLY A 108 -12.86 16.73 13.11
N MET A 109 -12.29 16.32 11.98
CA MET A 109 -11.24 15.32 11.91
C MET A 109 -9.88 15.97 11.99
N SER A 110 -8.94 15.23 12.55
CA SER A 110 -7.54 15.64 12.55
C SER A 110 -6.99 15.64 11.12
N PRO A 111 -6.36 16.75 10.68
CA PRO A 111 -5.70 16.83 9.38
C PRO A 111 -4.39 16.04 9.31
N ILE A 112 -3.84 15.68 10.47
CA ILE A 112 -2.70 14.76 10.61
C ILE A 112 -3.18 13.51 11.36
N LEU A 113 -2.88 12.34 10.80
CA LEU A 113 -3.13 11.05 11.44
C LEU A 113 -1.86 10.53 12.08
N ASN A 114 -2.01 9.86 13.22
CA ASN A 114 -0.98 9.04 13.83
C ASN A 114 -1.46 7.59 13.67
N ILE A 115 -0.85 6.82 12.78
CA ILE A 115 -1.25 5.44 12.44
C ILE A 115 -0.02 4.53 12.32
N THR A 116 -0.24 3.23 12.28
CA THR A 116 0.86 2.29 12.01
C THR A 116 1.24 2.33 10.54
N THR A 117 2.47 1.92 10.23
CA THR A 117 2.89 1.77 8.83
C THR A 117 2.05 0.74 8.09
N HIS A 118 1.62 -0.34 8.77
CA HIS A 118 0.74 -1.35 8.20
C HIS A 118 -0.61 -0.76 7.76
N ASP A 119 -1.22 0.04 8.63
CA ASP A 119 -2.50 0.72 8.38
C ASP A 119 -2.40 1.68 7.19
N LEU A 120 -1.28 2.39 7.03
CA LEU A 120 -1.05 3.22 5.84
C LEU A 120 -1.02 2.39 4.55
N LEU A 121 -0.30 1.27 4.55
CA LEU A 121 -0.03 0.49 3.34
C LEU A 121 -1.20 -0.38 2.90
N TRP A 122 -1.93 -0.95 3.86
CA TRP A 122 -2.97 -1.95 3.60
C TRP A 122 -4.37 -1.44 3.88
N GLY A 123 -4.49 -0.20 4.33
CA GLY A 123 -5.74 0.48 4.61
C GLY A 123 -6.05 0.51 6.11
N TYR A 124 -6.79 1.55 6.47
CA TYR A 124 -7.25 1.81 7.82
C TYR A 124 -8.73 2.19 7.79
N ASP A 125 -9.42 1.98 8.90
CA ASP A 125 -10.80 2.44 9.06
C ASP A 125 -10.81 3.95 9.26
N ASP A 126 -11.20 4.67 8.20
CA ASP A 126 -11.29 6.13 8.23
C ASP A 126 -12.66 6.57 8.80
N PRO A 127 -12.69 7.51 9.76
CA PRO A 127 -13.94 8.04 10.33
C PRO A 127 -14.93 8.59 9.29
N LEU A 128 -14.47 9.04 8.11
CA LEU A 128 -15.32 9.46 7.00
C LEU A 128 -16.21 8.36 6.45
N LYS A 129 -15.75 7.10 6.48
CA LYS A 129 -16.54 5.96 6.00
C LYS A 129 -17.61 5.58 7.02
N SER A 130 -17.31 5.69 8.32
CA SER A 130 -18.27 5.39 9.38
C SER A 130 -19.40 6.41 9.49
N SER A 131 -19.15 7.69 9.20
CA SER A 131 -20.15 8.75 9.37
C SER A 131 -21.25 8.79 8.29
N ARG A 132 -21.19 7.92 7.28
CA ARG A 132 -22.21 7.82 6.21
C ARG A 132 -23.23 6.70 6.42
N GLN A 133 -23.13 5.92 7.50
CA GLN A 133 -24.02 4.79 7.78
C GLN A 133 -25.03 5.04 8.93
N SER A 134 -25.19 6.29 9.38
CA SER A 134 -26.16 6.70 10.41
C SER A 134 -27.17 7.69 9.90
#